data_AF-A0A533V149-F1
#
_entry.id   AF-A0A533V149-F1
#
_cell.length_a   1.000
_cell.length_b   1.000
_cell.length_c   1.000
_cell.angle_alpha   90.00
_cell.angle_beta   90.00
_cell.angle_gamma   90.00
#
_symmetry.space_group_name_H-M   'P 1'
#
loop_
_entity.id
_entity.type
_entity.pdbx_description
1 polymer ?
#
loop_
_entity_poly.entity_id
_entity_poly.type
_entity_poly.pdbx_seq_one_letter_code
_entity_poly.pdbx_strand_id
1 'polypeptide(L)'
;MVAQVYSDVENDFRERYTNHLRTMKQKIYDTNLGYTELEDERKLVNQQAMRTPGRRGEIIKSEEIDKEFSRRYSEHKKAMFYYD
;
A
#
# COMPACT_ATOMS: atom_id res chain seq x y z
N MET A 1 -0.16 29.98 -1.29
CA MET A 1 0.96 29.44 -0.49
C MET A 1 0.53 28.27 0.40
N VAL A 2 -0.55 28.41 1.19
CA VAL A 2 -1.03 27.34 2.10
C VAL A 2 -1.38 26.02 1.37
N ALA A 3 -2.05 26.08 0.22
CA ALA A 3 -2.38 24.88 -0.57
C ALA A 3 -1.15 24.12 -1.09
N GLN A 4 -0.07 24.83 -1.45
CA GLN A 4 1.18 24.23 -1.90
C GLN A 4 1.90 23.50 -0.75
N VAL A 5 1.89 24.08 0.45
CA VAL A 5 2.48 23.45 1.63
C VAL A 5 1.73 22.16 1.99
N TYR A 6 0.40 22.14 1.89
CA TYR A 6 -0.39 20.93 2.11
C TYR A 6 -0.13 19.85 1.03
N SER A 7 0.08 20.24 -0.23
CA SER A 7 0.44 19.27 -1.27
C SER A 7 1.82 18.68 -1.08
N ASP A 8 2.79 19.48 -0.64
CA ASP A 8 4.17 19.00 -0.44
C ASP A 8 4.24 18.02 0.74
N VAL A 9 3.52 18.31 1.83
CA VAL A 9 3.38 17.38 2.98
C VAL A 9 2.65 16.10 2.58
N GLU A 10 1.60 16.19 1.75
CA GLU A 10 0.90 15.00 1.27
C GLU A 10 1.80 14.14 0.38
N ASN A 11 2.56 14.76 -0.52
CA ASN A 11 3.48 14.06 -1.42
C ASN A 11 4.59 13.34 -0.65
N ASP A 12 5.20 14.01 0.32
CA ASP A 12 6.21 13.40 1.20
C ASP A 12 5.62 12.23 2.01
N PHE A 13 4.40 12.38 2.52
CA PHE A 13 3.71 11.27 3.21
C PHE A 13 3.46 10.09 2.27
N ARG A 14 2.94 10.34 1.06
CA ARG A 14 2.71 9.31 0.04
C ARG A 14 3.99 8.58 -0.33
N GLU A 15 5.08 9.31 -0.55
CA GLU A 15 6.37 8.74 -0.92
C GLU A 15 6.91 7.82 0.19
N ARG A 16 6.97 8.33 1.43
CA ARG A 16 7.44 7.54 2.57
C ARG A 16 6.59 6.30 2.80
N TYR A 17 5.27 6.44 2.70
CA TYR A 17 4.36 5.32 2.89
C TYR A 17 4.48 4.29 1.76
N THR A 18 4.56 4.73 0.51
CA THR A 18 4.81 3.83 -0.64
C THR A 18 6.11 3.05 -0.47
N ASN A 19 7.19 3.72 -0.07
CA ASN A 19 8.47 3.06 0.19
C ASN A 19 8.36 2.04 1.33
N HIS A 20 7.62 2.35 2.39
CA HIS A 20 7.33 1.41 3.47
C HIS A 20 6.57 0.17 2.97
N LEU A 21 5.49 0.33 2.20
CA LEU A 21 4.70 -0.78 1.66
C LEU A 21 5.53 -1.71 0.76
N ARG A 22 6.49 -1.17 0.00
CA ARG A 22 7.41 -1.97 -0.83
C ARG A 22 8.32 -2.88 -0.02
N THR A 23 8.63 -2.53 1.23
CA THR A 23 9.44 -3.38 2.12
C THR A 23 8.63 -4.54 2.73
N MET A 24 7.30 -4.44 2.74
CA MET A 24 6.43 -5.45 3.34
C MET A 24 6.38 -6.73 2.51
N LYS A 25 6.55 -7.86 3.19
CA LYS A 25 6.51 -9.19 2.59
C LYS A 25 5.09 -9.57 2.22
N GLN A 26 4.96 -10.18 1.05
CA GLN A 26 3.74 -10.90 0.66
C GLN A 26 4.11 -12.25 0.07
N LYS A 27 3.22 -13.22 0.32
CA LYS A 27 3.20 -14.48 -0.42
C LYS A 27 2.69 -14.22 -1.83
N ILE A 28 3.60 -14.14 -2.79
CA ILE A 28 3.25 -14.14 -4.21
C ILE A 28 3.29 -15.57 -4.77
N TYR A 29 4.03 -16.49 -4.13
CA TYR A 29 4.36 -17.80 -4.69
C TYR A 29 4.02 -19.04 -3.83
N ASP A 30 3.94 -18.95 -2.49
CA ASP A 30 3.78 -20.12 -1.61
C ASP A 30 2.70 -19.91 -0.53
N THR A 31 1.62 -20.68 -0.61
CA THR A 31 0.48 -20.64 0.31
C THR A 31 0.82 -21.10 1.73
N ASN A 32 1.92 -21.83 1.96
CA ASN A 32 2.21 -22.48 3.25
C ASN A 32 3.06 -21.65 4.24
N LEU A 33 3.80 -20.61 3.80
CA LEU A 33 4.81 -19.96 4.66
C LEU A 33 4.42 -18.58 5.25
N GLY A 34 3.53 -18.61 6.26
CA GLY A 34 3.46 -17.65 7.38
C GLY A 34 3.19 -16.13 7.24
N TYR A 35 3.61 -15.38 6.20
CA TYR A 35 3.65 -13.91 6.33
C TYR A 35 3.02 -13.13 5.16
N THR A 36 1.96 -12.36 5.46
CA THR A 36 1.27 -11.44 4.54
C THR A 36 1.25 -10.03 5.14
N GLU A 37 2.43 -9.45 5.36
CA GLU A 37 2.60 -8.17 6.06
C GLU A 37 1.78 -7.03 5.43
N LEU A 38 1.65 -7.00 4.09
CA LEU A 38 0.83 -5.99 3.41
C LEU A 38 -0.69 -6.16 3.64
N GLU A 39 -1.17 -7.40 3.78
CA GLU A 39 -2.58 -7.66 4.15
C GLU A 39 -2.83 -7.28 5.61
N ASP A 40 -1.86 -7.51 6.48
CA ASP A 40 -1.98 -7.12 7.88
C ASP A 40 -1.95 -5.59 8.04
N GLU A 41 -1.11 -4.89 7.27
CA GLU A 41 -1.16 -3.43 7.17
C GLU A 41 -2.54 -2.94 6.70
N ARG A 42 -3.13 -3.58 5.67
CA ARG A 42 -4.49 -3.26 5.23
C ARG A 42 -5.52 -3.40 6.35
N LYS A 43 -5.44 -4.46 7.14
CA LYS A 43 -6.33 -4.65 8.31
C LYS A 43 -6.12 -3.55 9.34
N LEU A 44 -4.87 -3.17 9.63
CA LEU A 44 -4.55 -2.11 10.58
C LEU A 44 -5.09 -0.75 10.11
N VAL A 45 -4.89 -0.40 8.84
CA VAL A 45 -5.44 0.83 8.26
C VAL A 45 -6.96 0.83 8.28
N ASN A 46 -7.61 -0.29 7.97
CA ASN A 46 -9.08 -0.40 8.06
C ASN A 46 -9.58 -0.18 9.49
N GLN A 47 -8.92 -0.78 10.49
CA GLN A 47 -9.25 -0.56 11.90
C GLN A 47 -9.03 0.89 12.32
N GLN A 48 -7.97 1.53 11.83
CA GLN A 48 -7.69 2.94 12.07
C GLN A 48 -8.77 3.83 11.43
N ALA A 49 -9.17 3.55 10.19
CA ALA A 49 -10.23 4.26 9.47
C ALA A 49 -11.59 4.13 10.17
N MET A 50 -11.89 3.00 10.82
CA MET A 50 -13.08 2.86 11.66
C MET A 50 -13.06 3.76 12.90
N ARG A 51 -11.86 3.98 13.49
CA ARG A 51 -11.69 4.82 14.68
C ARG A 51 -11.64 6.32 14.34
N THR A 52 -11.03 6.66 13.22
CA THR A 52 -10.84 8.05 12.76
C THR A 52 -11.29 8.21 11.31
N PRO A 53 -12.60 8.11 11.04
CA PRO A 53 -13.12 8.14 9.67
C PRO A 53 -12.89 9.50 9.00
N GLY A 54 -12.64 9.48 7.69
CA GLY A 54 -12.57 10.67 6.84
C GLY A 54 -11.28 11.50 6.96
N ARG A 55 -10.33 11.12 7.81
CA ARG A 55 -9.02 11.80 7.87
C ARG A 55 -8.24 11.55 6.59
N ARG A 56 -7.67 12.62 6.02
CA ARG A 56 -6.94 12.56 4.74
C ARG A 56 -5.82 11.52 4.75
N GLY A 57 -5.10 11.38 5.87
CA GLY A 57 -4.07 10.35 6.04
C GLY A 57 -4.59 8.92 5.85
N GLU A 58 -5.77 8.59 6.37
CA GLU A 58 -6.37 7.24 6.22
C GLU A 58 -6.78 6.95 4.77
N ILE A 59 -7.30 7.98 4.09
CA ILE A 59 -7.67 7.91 2.68
C ILE A 59 -6.41 7.62 1.86
N ILE A 60 -5.33 8.38 2.08
CA ILE A 60 -4.06 8.19 1.38
C ILE A 60 -3.49 6.79 1.65
N LYS A 61 -3.48 6.34 2.90
CA LYS A 61 -2.97 4.99 3.22
C LYS A 61 -3.74 3.91 2.47
N SER A 62 -5.06 4.01 2.43
CA SER A 62 -5.92 3.07 1.70
C SER A 62 -5.60 3.09 0.19
N GLU A 63 -5.50 4.29 -0.40
CA GLU A 63 -5.13 4.48 -1.81
C GLU A 63 -3.76 3.86 -2.16
N GLU A 64 -2.73 4.09 -1.34
CA GLU A 64 -1.38 3.58 -1.61
C GLU A 64 -1.27 2.06 -1.40
N ILE A 65 -2.02 1.49 -0.45
CA ILE A 65 -2.13 0.03 -0.29
C ILE A 65 -2.72 -0.59 -1.55
N ASP A 66 -3.86 -0.09 -2.04
CA ASP A 66 -4.54 -0.63 -3.22
C ASP A 66 -3.65 -0.52 -4.49
N LYS A 67 -2.88 0.57 -4.62
CA LYS A 67 -1.86 0.72 -5.67
C LYS A 67 -0.76 -0.33 -5.58
N GLU A 68 -0.24 -0.59 -4.38
CA GLU A 68 0.82 -1.58 -4.20
C GLU A 68 0.35 -3.01 -4.51
N PHE A 69 -0.87 -3.38 -4.10
CA PHE A 69 -1.49 -4.64 -4.53
C PHE A 69 -1.60 -4.74 -6.05
N SER A 70 -2.09 -3.67 -6.69
CA SER A 70 -2.25 -3.62 -8.15
C SER A 70 -0.91 -3.71 -8.89
N ARG A 71 0.14 -3.08 -8.36
CA ARG A 71 1.51 -3.15 -8.88
C ARG A 71 2.04 -4.58 -8.83
N ARG A 72 1.98 -5.23 -7.66
CA ARG A 72 2.47 -6.61 -7.47
C ARG A 72 1.69 -7.62 -8.31
N TYR A 73 0.37 -7.46 -8.43
CA TYR A 73 -0.46 -8.27 -9.32
C TYR A 73 -0.02 -8.14 -10.79
N SER A 74 0.20 -6.90 -11.24
CA SER A 74 0.63 -6.63 -12.61
C SER A 74 2.03 -7.18 -12.91
N GLU A 75 2.95 -7.08 -11.96
CA GLU A 75 4.31 -7.65 -12.07
C GLU A 75 4.29 -9.18 -12.10
N HIS A 76 3.49 -9.80 -11.24
CA HIS A 76 3.31 -11.25 -11.24
C HIS A 76 2.72 -11.74 -12.56
N LYS A 77 1.65 -11.08 -13.04
CA LYS A 77 1.04 -11.38 -14.33
C LYS A 77 2.05 -11.26 -15.48
N LYS A 78 2.83 -10.19 -15.53
CA LYS A 78 3.91 -10.02 -16.52
C LYS A 78 4.93 -11.15 -16.43
N ALA A 79 5.41 -11.47 -15.23
CA ALA A 79 6.39 -12.53 -15.03
C ALA A 79 5.87 -13.88 -15.59
N MET A 80 4.61 -14.24 -15.35
CA MET A 80 4.03 -15.46 -15.93
C MET A 80 4.08 -15.49 -17.46
N PHE A 81 3.75 -14.38 -18.14
CA PHE A 81 3.77 -14.31 -19.61
C PHE A 81 5.17 -14.31 -20.24
N TYR A 82 6.24 -14.00 -19.50
CA TYR A 82 7.61 -14.03 -20.03
C TYR A 82 8.27 -15.41 -19.96
N TYR A 83 7.67 -16.36 -19.24
CA TYR A 83 8.19 -17.72 -19.06
C TYR A 83 7.35 -18.81 -19.77
N ASP A 84 6.32 -18.42 -20.53
CA ASP A 84 5.59 -19.25 -21.51
C ASP A 84 6.18 -19.06 -22.92
#